data_AF-A0A388LT71-F1
#
_entry.id   AF-A0A388LT71-F1
#
_cell.length_a   1.000
_cell.length_b   1.000
_cell.length_c   1.000
_cell.angle_alpha   90.00
_cell.angle_beta   90.00
_cell.angle_gamma   90.00
#
_symmetry.space_group_name_H-M   'P 1'
#
loop_
_entity.id
_entity.type
_entity.pdbx_description
1 polymer ?
#
loop_
_entity_poly.entity_id
_entity_poly.type
_entity_poly.pdbx_seq_one_letter_code
_entity_poly.pdbx_strand_id
1 'polypeptide(L)'
;MREYFAEMARERRVRREKEEMKEQNRREEEARTVKERRRLQREEERQQREAERGARLLRIIKGELMKEPEGNRESQVRRGKRVARVNEFGETVEEENERLRRTIAKQEDEGTDVEDEELRVLGLRAAELEIKEKRKRGPDLPIGNSPPMAAPEKRSNVRLSEEAKRDIEEFRTTSNGECGPSGVPRKIDLTIKHISASCRVGGKEKYEADCREFYDALTVEELKEVCRHEKIPYGKHEAAIRRLVIRRSSVAYDLAYNTEFVKT
;
A
#
# COMPACT_ATOMS: atom_id res chain seq x y z
N MET A 1 -73.36 9.06 -26.72
CA MET A 1 -73.41 9.18 -25.25
C MET A 1 -72.51 8.17 -24.53
N ARG A 2 -72.60 6.86 -24.78
CA ARG A 2 -71.76 5.85 -24.08
C ARG A 2 -70.25 5.98 -24.33
N GLU A 3 -69.87 6.34 -25.56
CA GLU A 3 -68.46 6.49 -25.97
C GLU A 3 -67.77 7.67 -25.29
N TYR A 4 -68.49 8.80 -25.13
CA TYR A 4 -67.99 9.98 -24.42
C TYR A 4 -67.63 9.69 -22.95
N PHE A 5 -68.45 8.89 -22.26
CA PHE A 5 -68.13 8.47 -20.89
C PHE A 5 -66.94 7.50 -20.83
N ALA A 6 -66.77 6.65 -21.83
CA ALA A 6 -65.62 5.76 -21.94
C ALA A 6 -64.32 6.54 -22.21
N GLU A 7 -64.38 7.58 -23.04
CA GLU A 7 -63.26 8.47 -23.34
C GLU A 7 -62.85 9.29 -22.12
N MET A 8 -63.82 9.89 -21.40
CA MET A 8 -63.58 10.58 -20.14
C MET A 8 -63.02 9.67 -19.04
N ALA A 9 -63.39 8.38 -19.02
CA ALA A 9 -62.83 7.41 -18.09
C ALA A 9 -61.37 7.06 -18.41
N ARG A 10 -61.01 6.97 -19.70
CA ARG A 10 -59.62 6.77 -20.14
C ARG A 10 -58.76 7.99 -19.82
N GLU A 11 -59.26 9.21 -20.09
CA GLU A 11 -58.54 10.44 -19.78
C GLU A 11 -58.27 10.60 -18.27
N ARG A 12 -59.25 10.24 -17.42
CA ARG A 12 -59.07 10.24 -15.96
C ARG A 12 -58.02 9.21 -15.48
N ARG A 13 -57.91 8.06 -16.14
CA ARG A 13 -56.86 7.06 -15.84
C ARG A 13 -55.49 7.58 -16.23
N VAL A 14 -55.35 8.13 -17.44
CA VAL A 14 -54.08 8.71 -17.92
C VAL A 14 -53.62 9.88 -17.05
N ARG A 15 -54.54 10.73 -16.57
CA ARG A 15 -54.18 11.82 -15.63
C ARG A 15 -53.66 11.29 -14.30
N ARG A 16 -54.30 10.25 -13.72
CA ARG A 16 -53.84 9.61 -12.48
C ARG A 16 -52.49 8.93 -12.65
N GLU A 17 -52.30 8.16 -13.72
CA GLU A 17 -51.02 7.48 -14.00
C GLU A 17 -49.89 8.50 -14.20
N LYS A 18 -50.17 9.64 -14.84
CA LYS A 18 -49.19 10.73 -15.02
C LYS A 18 -48.86 11.45 -13.71
N GLU A 19 -49.81 11.54 -12.77
CA GLU A 19 -49.57 12.07 -11.42
C GLU A 19 -48.74 11.09 -10.58
N GLU A 20 -49.08 9.80 -10.60
CA GLU A 20 -48.34 8.75 -9.90
C GLU A 20 -46.90 8.63 -10.39
N MET A 21 -46.67 8.69 -11.72
CA MET A 21 -45.32 8.66 -12.29
C MET A 21 -44.50 9.89 -11.89
N LYS A 22 -45.11 11.08 -11.82
CA LYS A 22 -44.42 12.30 -11.34
C LYS A 22 -44.09 12.22 -9.85
N GLU A 23 -44.97 11.64 -9.05
CA GLU A 23 -44.73 11.48 -7.62
C GLU A 23 -43.64 10.44 -7.34
N GLN A 24 -43.63 9.34 -8.09
CA GLN A 24 -42.54 8.36 -8.05
C GLN A 24 -41.21 8.98 -8.47
N ASN A 25 -41.19 9.78 -9.54
CA ASN A 25 -39.96 10.42 -9.99
C ASN A 25 -39.40 11.42 -8.96
N ARG A 26 -40.28 12.18 -8.28
CA ARG A 26 -39.87 13.05 -7.16
C ARG A 26 -39.28 12.25 -5.99
N ARG A 27 -39.94 11.16 -5.58
CA ARG A 27 -39.43 10.29 -4.51
C ARG A 27 -38.11 9.63 -4.89
N GLU A 28 -37.90 9.30 -6.15
CA GLU A 28 -36.66 8.73 -6.64
C GLU A 28 -35.52 9.77 -6.67
N GLU A 29 -35.79 10.99 -7.14
CA GLU A 29 -34.82 12.10 -7.10
C GLU A 29 -34.41 12.46 -5.66
N GLU A 30 -35.36 12.49 -4.72
CA GLU A 30 -35.08 12.66 -3.29
C GLU A 30 -34.25 11.49 -2.75
N ALA A 31 -34.55 10.25 -3.13
CA ALA A 31 -33.75 9.10 -2.72
C ALA A 31 -32.33 9.13 -3.30
N ARG A 32 -32.15 9.63 -4.53
CA ARG A 32 -30.83 9.81 -5.15
C ARG A 32 -30.02 10.88 -4.43
N THR A 33 -30.61 12.05 -4.15
CA THR A 33 -29.93 13.13 -3.44
C THR A 33 -29.58 12.77 -1.99
N VAL A 34 -30.42 12.02 -1.29
CA VAL A 34 -30.11 11.49 0.04
C VAL A 34 -28.96 10.47 0.00
N LYS A 35 -28.93 9.58 -1.01
CA LYS A 35 -27.83 8.62 -1.20
C LYS A 35 -26.51 9.33 -1.50
N GLU A 36 -26.53 10.33 -2.38
CA GLU A 36 -25.36 11.16 -2.70
C GLU A 36 -24.83 11.91 -1.48
N ARG A 37 -25.71 12.58 -0.71
CA ARG A 37 -25.32 13.24 0.54
C ARG A 37 -24.72 12.28 1.55
N ARG A 38 -25.29 11.07 1.67
CA ARG A 38 -24.78 10.03 2.56
C ARG A 38 -23.41 9.50 2.13
N ARG A 39 -23.13 9.46 0.83
CA ARG A 39 -21.79 9.12 0.29
C ARG A 39 -20.79 10.21 0.63
N LEU A 40 -21.14 11.46 0.35
CA LEU A 40 -20.31 12.62 0.64
C LEU A 40 -19.95 12.70 2.14
N GLN A 41 -20.93 12.49 3.03
CA GLN A 41 -20.70 12.47 4.48
C GLN A 41 -19.73 11.36 4.92
N ARG A 42 -19.79 10.18 4.29
CA ARG A 42 -18.87 9.07 4.59
C ARG A 42 -17.45 9.37 4.12
N GLU A 43 -17.31 10.04 2.97
CA GLU A 43 -16.02 10.47 2.44
C GLU A 43 -15.41 11.57 3.30
N GLU A 44 -16.21 12.54 3.72
CA GLU A 44 -15.78 13.61 4.63
C GLU A 44 -15.35 13.04 5.99
N GLU A 45 -16.11 12.10 6.56
CA GLU A 45 -15.74 11.44 7.81
C GLU A 45 -14.42 10.64 7.66
N ARG A 46 -14.21 9.98 6.52
CA ARG A 46 -12.94 9.29 6.21
C ARG A 46 -11.79 10.29 6.13
N GLN A 47 -11.97 11.40 5.41
CA GLN A 47 -10.96 12.45 5.30
C GLN A 47 -10.64 13.07 6.66
N GLN A 48 -11.65 13.30 7.52
CA GLN A 48 -11.44 13.81 8.87
C GLN A 48 -10.62 12.83 9.73
N ARG A 49 -10.94 11.52 9.68
CA ARG A 49 -10.17 10.50 10.40
C ARG A 49 -8.73 10.41 9.89
N GLU A 50 -8.52 10.54 8.59
CA GLU A 50 -7.19 10.54 7.98
C GLU A 50 -6.40 11.80 8.37
N ALA A 51 -7.04 12.97 8.32
CA ALA A 51 -6.46 14.24 8.76
C ALA A 51 -6.12 14.22 10.25
N GLU A 52 -6.95 13.60 11.10
CA GLU A 52 -6.66 13.43 12.53
C GLU A 52 -5.46 12.50 12.76
N ARG A 53 -5.38 11.39 12.03
CA ARG A 53 -4.21 10.49 12.05
C ARG A 53 -2.95 11.22 11.61
N GLY A 54 -3.03 11.98 10.53
CA GLY A 54 -1.94 12.83 10.03
C GLY A 54 -1.52 13.88 11.05
N ALA A 55 -2.46 14.58 11.68
CA ALA A 55 -2.19 15.58 12.70
C ALA A 55 -1.55 14.96 13.96
N ARG A 56 -1.98 13.76 14.37
CA ARG A 56 -1.38 13.01 15.48
C ARG A 56 0.06 12.61 15.13
N LEU A 57 0.29 12.11 13.92
CA LEU A 57 1.63 11.76 13.45
C LEU A 57 2.54 12.99 13.40
N LEU A 58 2.07 14.11 12.84
CA LEU A 58 2.81 15.37 12.83
C LEU A 58 3.12 15.89 14.24
N ARG A 59 2.23 15.67 15.21
CA ARG A 59 2.49 16.01 16.63
C ARG A 59 3.58 15.12 17.22
N ILE A 60 3.59 13.83 16.90
CA ILE A 60 4.64 12.89 17.34
C ILE A 60 5.97 13.29 16.71
N ILE A 61 6.03 13.49 15.40
CA ILE A 61 7.23 13.92 14.67
C ILE A 61 7.75 15.24 15.24
N LYS A 62 6.90 16.24 15.43
CA LYS A 62 7.30 17.51 16.07
C LYS A 62 7.78 17.28 17.51
N GLY A 63 7.16 16.37 18.26
CA GLY A 63 7.59 16.03 19.61
C GLY A 63 8.94 15.31 19.66
N GLU A 64 9.21 14.44 18.70
CA GLU A 64 10.48 13.70 18.57
C GLU A 64 11.61 14.61 18.07
N LEU A 65 11.35 15.47 17.08
CA LEU A 65 12.31 16.49 16.61
C LEU A 65 12.69 17.50 17.70
N MET A 66 11.81 17.71 18.70
CA MET A 66 12.08 18.56 19.85
C MET A 66 12.71 17.81 21.04
N LYS A 67 12.89 16.49 20.95
CA LYS A 67 13.32 15.62 22.06
C LYS A 67 14.78 15.17 22.02
N GLU A 68 15.59 15.50 21.01
CA GLU A 68 17.02 15.12 20.99
C GLU A 68 17.92 16.27 20.48
N PRO A 69 19.13 16.51 21.06
CA PRO A 69 19.67 16.00 22.32
C PRO A 69 19.66 17.07 23.43
N GLU A 70 19.95 16.61 24.65
CA GLU A 70 20.06 17.33 25.92
C GLU A 70 21.15 18.43 25.95
N GLY A 71 21.03 19.46 25.11
CA GLY A 71 21.98 20.57 25.04
C GLY A 71 21.38 21.97 25.10
N ASN A 72 20.05 22.15 25.20
CA ASN A 72 19.46 23.49 25.10
C ASN A 72 18.28 23.72 26.06
N ARG A 73 18.50 23.42 27.35
CA ARG A 73 17.51 23.66 28.42
C ARG A 73 17.48 25.11 28.94
N GLU A 74 18.12 26.08 28.28
CA GLU A 74 18.10 27.47 28.75
C GLU A 74 17.13 28.41 28.02
N SER A 75 16.57 28.04 26.87
CA SER A 75 15.85 29.03 26.04
C SER A 75 14.37 29.23 26.36
N GLN A 76 13.81 28.56 27.39
CA GLN A 76 12.36 28.65 27.68
C GLN A 76 11.99 29.68 28.76
N VAL A 77 12.93 30.53 29.16
CA VAL A 77 12.61 31.77 29.88
C VAL A 77 12.78 32.93 28.91
N ARG A 78 11.85 33.88 28.95
CA ARG A 78 11.85 35.18 28.25
C ARG A 78 11.12 35.21 26.89
N ARG A 79 9.79 35.15 26.99
CA ARG A 79 8.95 36.15 26.32
C ARG A 79 9.42 37.54 26.77
N GLY A 80 10.16 38.25 25.94
CA GLY A 80 10.54 39.63 26.24
C GLY A 80 11.61 40.18 25.31
N LYS A 81 11.16 40.99 24.35
CA LYS A 81 11.90 42.02 23.61
C LYS A 81 13.07 41.53 22.73
N ARG A 82 12.99 41.86 21.44
CA ARG A 82 14.05 41.64 20.45
C ARG A 82 15.31 42.43 20.84
N VAL A 83 16.20 41.80 21.56
CA VAL A 83 17.63 42.11 21.54
C VAL A 83 18.25 41.00 20.70
N ALA A 84 19.13 41.34 19.76
CA ALA A 84 19.82 40.36 18.94
C ALA A 84 20.37 39.26 19.85
N ARG A 85 19.93 38.01 19.63
CA ARG A 85 20.34 36.87 20.46
C ARG A 85 21.81 36.62 20.16
N VAL A 86 22.66 37.01 21.10
CA VAL A 86 24.06 36.61 21.16
C VAL A 86 24.16 35.31 21.96
N ASN A 87 25.03 34.39 21.54
CA ASN A 87 25.25 33.11 22.19
C ASN A 87 26.07 33.26 23.49
N GLU A 88 26.39 32.16 24.17
CA GLU A 88 27.18 32.15 25.42
C GLU A 88 28.58 32.79 25.27
N PHE A 89 29.09 32.88 24.05
CA PHE A 89 30.36 33.52 23.70
C PHE A 89 30.20 35.01 23.33
N GLY A 90 28.98 35.55 23.37
CA GLY A 90 28.69 36.92 22.95
C GLY A 90 28.69 37.11 21.43
N GLU A 91 28.82 36.04 20.66
CA GLU A 91 28.80 36.07 19.20
C GLU A 91 27.35 36.18 18.71
N THR A 92 27.15 36.94 17.64
CA THR A 92 25.88 36.96 16.92
C THR A 92 25.66 35.65 16.15
N VAL A 93 24.42 35.36 15.77
CA VAL A 93 24.08 34.18 14.95
C VAL A 93 24.89 34.10 13.66
N GLU A 94 25.30 35.25 13.10
CA GLU A 94 26.12 35.31 11.88
C GLU A 94 27.57 34.93 12.17
N GLU A 95 28.16 35.46 13.24
CA GLU A 95 29.54 35.15 13.67
C GLU A 95 29.68 33.68 14.08
N GLU A 96 28.69 33.12 14.78
CA GLU A 96 28.66 31.70 15.13
C GLU A 96 28.57 30.82 13.88
N ASN A 97 27.70 31.17 12.93
CA ASN A 97 27.60 30.46 11.66
C ASN A 97 28.91 30.53 10.87
N GLU A 98 29.57 31.67 10.84
CA GLU A 98 30.85 31.83 10.14
C GLU A 98 31.94 30.99 10.81
N ARG A 99 32.01 30.98 12.14
CA ARG A 99 32.94 30.14 12.90
C ARG A 99 32.71 28.66 12.62
N LEU A 100 31.46 28.20 12.71
CA LEU A 100 31.09 26.82 12.45
C LEU A 100 31.43 26.40 11.01
N ARG A 101 31.18 27.26 10.02
CA ARG A 101 31.60 27.01 8.63
C ARG A 101 33.10 26.83 8.50
N ARG A 102 33.91 27.64 9.18
CA ARG A 102 35.38 27.50 9.18
C ARG A 102 35.84 26.21 9.86
N THR A 103 35.15 25.76 10.92
CA THR A 103 35.48 24.51 11.62
C THR A 103 35.13 23.28 10.79
N ILE A 104 33.96 23.29 10.14
CA ILE A 104 33.53 22.18 9.26
C ILE A 104 34.47 22.06 8.07
N ALA A 105 34.81 23.17 7.41
CA ALA A 105 35.76 23.16 6.28
C ALA A 105 37.13 22.56 6.67
N LYS A 106 37.62 22.85 7.89
CA LYS A 106 38.88 22.26 8.39
C LYS A 106 38.76 20.76 8.67
N GLN A 107 37.59 20.30 9.15
CA GLN A 107 37.35 18.87 9.40
C GLN A 107 37.18 18.08 8.10
N GLU A 108 36.58 18.67 7.06
CA GLU A 108 36.48 18.04 5.74
C GLU A 108 37.86 17.82 5.12
N ASP A 109 38.79 18.77 5.29
CA ASP A 109 40.18 18.63 4.83
C ASP A 109 40.97 17.57 5.64
N GLU A 110 40.73 17.44 6.96
CA GLU A 110 41.45 16.47 7.80
C GLU A 110 40.85 15.05 7.78
N GLY A 111 39.56 14.90 7.52
CA GLY A 111 38.85 13.61 7.54
C GLY A 111 38.91 12.83 6.22
N THR A 112 39.17 13.50 5.10
CA THR A 112 39.23 12.87 3.77
C THR A 112 40.57 12.17 3.50
N ASP A 113 41.66 12.62 4.10
CA ASP A 113 43.00 12.05 3.88
C ASP A 113 43.19 10.65 4.53
N VAL A 114 42.46 10.34 5.61
CA VAL A 114 42.64 9.07 6.34
C VAL A 114 41.78 7.93 5.78
N GLU A 115 40.55 8.24 5.35
CA GLU A 115 39.66 7.25 4.73
C GLU A 115 40.16 6.82 3.33
N ASP A 116 40.78 7.74 2.59
CA ASP A 116 41.35 7.46 1.27
C ASP A 116 42.58 6.56 1.33
N GLU A 117 43.36 6.57 2.42
CA GLU A 117 44.57 5.76 2.52
C GLU A 117 44.24 4.27 2.73
N GLU A 118 43.25 3.94 3.57
CA GLU A 118 42.77 2.55 3.70
C GLU A 118 42.18 2.02 2.39
N LEU A 119 41.41 2.86 1.68
CA LEU A 119 40.86 2.55 0.36
C LEU A 119 41.96 2.32 -0.69
N ARG A 120 43.03 3.11 -0.67
CA ARG A 120 44.20 2.91 -1.55
C ARG A 120 44.92 1.60 -1.26
N VAL A 121 45.14 1.27 0.02
CA VAL A 121 45.79 0.01 0.43
C VAL A 121 44.94 -1.21 0.03
N LEU A 122 43.61 -1.13 0.20
CA LEU A 122 42.68 -2.18 -0.25
C LEU A 122 42.66 -2.33 -1.77
N GLY A 123 42.68 -1.21 -2.51
CA GLY A 123 42.77 -1.21 -3.98
C GLY A 123 44.04 -1.89 -4.50
N LEU A 124 45.18 -1.60 -3.88
CA LEU A 124 46.46 -2.26 -4.19
C LEU A 124 46.41 -3.77 -3.93
N ARG A 125 45.89 -4.20 -2.77
CA ARG A 125 45.75 -5.63 -2.44
C ARG A 125 44.79 -6.35 -3.39
N ALA A 126 43.71 -5.71 -3.81
CA ALA A 126 42.76 -6.29 -4.76
C ALA A 126 43.38 -6.46 -6.16
N ALA A 127 44.25 -5.54 -6.59
CA ALA A 127 44.99 -5.65 -7.84
C ALA A 127 46.00 -6.81 -7.82
N GLU A 128 46.60 -7.12 -6.67
CA GLU A 128 47.48 -8.29 -6.50
C GLU A 128 46.73 -9.63 -6.58
N LEU A 129 45.41 -9.64 -6.29
CA LEU A 129 44.56 -10.83 -6.38
C LEU A 129 44.08 -11.13 -7.81
N GLU A 130 44.69 -10.54 -8.84
CA GLU A 130 44.41 -10.84 -10.24
C GLU A 130 44.71 -12.32 -10.56
N ILE A 131 43.67 -13.15 -10.59
CA ILE A 131 43.74 -14.58 -10.90
C ILE A 131 44.05 -14.76 -12.39
N LYS A 132 45.35 -14.85 -12.73
CA LYS A 132 45.84 -15.06 -14.10
C LYS A 132 45.54 -16.45 -14.66
N GLU A 133 45.21 -17.41 -13.80
CA GLU A 133 44.95 -18.79 -14.19
C GLU A 133 43.53 -19.20 -13.79
N LYS A 134 42.59 -19.05 -14.73
CA LYS A 134 41.29 -19.70 -14.61
C LYS A 134 41.55 -21.21 -14.58
N ARG A 135 41.11 -21.87 -13.51
CA ARG A 135 41.15 -23.34 -13.41
C ARG A 135 40.61 -23.93 -14.71
N LYS A 136 41.41 -24.76 -15.38
CA LYS A 136 40.91 -25.52 -16.53
C LYS A 136 39.84 -26.47 -15.99
N ARG A 137 38.57 -26.15 -16.24
CA ARG A 137 37.48 -27.13 -16.08
C ARG A 137 37.88 -28.34 -16.91
N GLY A 138 38.01 -29.48 -16.27
CA GLY A 138 38.24 -30.73 -16.97
C GLY A 138 37.10 -31.01 -17.95
N PRO A 139 37.28 -31.94 -18.91
CA PRO A 139 36.21 -32.36 -19.81
C PRO A 139 34.99 -32.75 -18.98
N ASP A 140 33.85 -32.09 -19.23
CA ASP A 140 32.60 -32.39 -18.54
C ASP A 140 32.22 -33.85 -18.82
N LEU A 141 32.30 -34.69 -17.78
CA LEU A 141 31.82 -36.06 -17.84
C LEU A 141 30.29 -36.01 -18.00
N PRO A 142 29.69 -36.74 -18.96
CA PRO A 142 28.25 -36.77 -19.11
C PRO A 142 27.63 -37.42 -17.87
N ILE A 143 27.01 -36.60 -17.02
CA ILE A 143 26.16 -37.07 -15.93
C ILE A 143 24.93 -37.72 -16.59
N GLY A 144 24.88 -39.05 -16.51
CA GLY A 144 23.84 -39.86 -17.13
C GLY A 144 22.43 -39.48 -16.68
N ASN A 145 21.50 -39.56 -17.65
CA ASN A 145 20.04 -39.55 -17.49
C ASN A 145 19.35 -38.22 -17.12
N SER A 146 19.93 -37.08 -17.46
CA SER A 146 19.12 -35.85 -17.56
C SER A 146 18.54 -35.71 -18.98
N PRO A 147 17.22 -35.51 -19.14
CA PRO A 147 16.65 -35.25 -20.47
C PRO A 147 17.32 -34.03 -21.08
N PRO A 148 17.55 -34.00 -22.41
CA PRO A 148 18.23 -32.89 -23.06
C PRO A 148 17.45 -31.61 -22.77
N MET A 149 18.02 -30.73 -21.95
CA MET A 149 17.51 -29.38 -21.80
C MET A 149 17.67 -28.70 -23.15
N ALA A 150 16.56 -28.58 -23.88
CA ALA A 150 16.46 -27.71 -25.04
C ALA A 150 16.67 -26.27 -24.58
N ALA A 151 17.92 -25.83 -24.54
CA ALA A 151 18.25 -24.42 -24.35
C ALA A 151 17.83 -23.69 -25.64
N PRO A 152 16.94 -22.68 -25.56
CA PRO A 152 16.59 -21.90 -26.73
C PRO A 152 17.83 -21.19 -27.27
N GLU A 153 17.97 -21.22 -28.59
CA GLU A 153 19.05 -20.62 -29.35
C GLU A 153 19.26 -19.16 -28.92
N LYS A 154 20.53 -18.79 -28.66
CA LYS A 154 20.93 -17.45 -28.23
C LYS A 154 20.42 -16.44 -29.26
N ARG A 155 19.33 -15.75 -28.92
CA ARG A 155 18.78 -14.67 -29.74
C ARG A 155 19.80 -13.54 -29.78
N SER A 156 20.47 -13.39 -30.92
CA SER A 156 21.18 -12.17 -31.29
C SER A 156 20.25 -10.98 -31.10
N ASN A 157 20.74 -9.91 -30.47
CA ASN A 157 20.06 -8.64 -30.21
C ASN A 157 19.04 -8.27 -31.31
N VAL A 158 17.78 -8.66 -31.09
CA VAL A 158 16.68 -8.33 -31.98
C VAL A 158 16.43 -6.84 -31.82
N ARG A 159 16.92 -6.05 -32.78
CA ARG A 159 16.47 -4.68 -32.95
C ARG A 159 14.96 -4.76 -33.20
N LEU A 160 14.16 -4.37 -32.20
CA LEU A 160 12.72 -4.28 -32.34
C LEU A 160 12.42 -3.48 -33.62
N SER A 161 11.60 -4.06 -34.51
CA SER A 161 11.15 -3.38 -35.72
C SER A 161 10.42 -2.08 -35.33
N GLU A 162 10.39 -1.11 -36.24
CA GLU A 162 9.73 0.18 -35.99
C GLU A 162 8.23 0.00 -35.71
N GLU A 163 7.59 -1.03 -36.27
CA GLU A 163 6.23 -1.46 -35.91
C GLU A 163 6.11 -1.87 -34.45
N ALA A 164 7.00 -2.73 -33.93
CA ALA A 164 6.95 -3.15 -32.53
C ALA A 164 7.19 -1.99 -31.56
N LYS A 165 7.97 -0.98 -31.98
CA LYS A 165 8.15 0.25 -31.19
C LYS A 165 6.90 1.11 -31.16
N ARG A 166 6.17 1.21 -32.28
CA ARG A 166 4.89 1.94 -32.37
C ARG A 166 3.80 1.25 -31.54
N ASP A 167 3.70 -0.08 -31.60
CA ASP A 167 2.77 -0.84 -30.75
C ASP A 167 3.02 -0.57 -29.26
N ILE A 168 4.29 -0.60 -28.81
CA ILE A 168 4.63 -0.32 -27.41
C ILE A 168 4.28 1.12 -27.02
N GLU A 169 4.44 2.08 -27.93
CA GLU A 169 4.08 3.49 -27.70
C GLU A 169 2.56 3.70 -27.66
N GLU A 170 1.81 2.96 -28.47
CA GLU A 170 0.34 2.93 -28.45
C GLU A 170 -0.19 2.33 -27.13
N PHE A 171 0.41 1.24 -26.65
CA PHE A 171 0.08 0.67 -25.33
C PHE A 171 0.41 1.62 -24.17
N ARG A 172 1.46 2.45 -24.27
CA ARG A 172 1.82 3.44 -23.23
C ARG A 172 0.92 4.68 -23.24
N THR A 173 0.43 5.08 -24.39
CA THR A 173 -0.48 6.24 -24.52
C THR A 173 -1.90 5.89 -24.09
N THR A 174 -2.34 4.65 -24.31
CA THR A 174 -3.63 4.13 -23.85
C THR A 174 -3.67 3.75 -22.36
N SER A 175 -2.53 3.54 -21.69
CA SER A 175 -2.48 3.19 -20.26
C SER A 175 -2.65 4.37 -19.29
N ASN A 176 -2.77 5.61 -19.79
CA ASN A 176 -2.95 6.81 -18.95
C ASN A 176 -4.42 7.23 -18.76
N GLY A 177 -5.38 6.46 -19.27
CA GLY A 177 -6.80 6.66 -19.01
C GLY A 177 -7.43 5.34 -18.60
N GLU A 178 -8.00 5.31 -17.39
CA GLU A 178 -8.87 4.24 -16.87
C GLU A 178 -8.24 2.83 -16.85
N CYS A 179 -7.71 2.48 -15.68
CA CYS A 179 -7.49 1.10 -15.27
C CYS A 179 -8.84 0.37 -15.12
N GLY A 180 -9.45 0.02 -16.24
CA GLY A 180 -10.46 -1.04 -16.35
C GLY A 180 -9.77 -2.41 -16.34
N PRO A 181 -10.42 -3.47 -15.81
CA PRO A 181 -9.74 -4.70 -15.45
C PRO A 181 -9.27 -5.44 -16.71
N SER A 182 -7.97 -5.34 -16.96
CA SER A 182 -7.25 -6.13 -17.95
C SER A 182 -7.40 -7.62 -17.65
N GLY A 183 -7.84 -8.35 -18.68
CA GLY A 183 -7.66 -9.78 -18.92
C GLY A 183 -7.39 -10.70 -17.74
N VAL A 184 -8.44 -11.39 -17.28
CA VAL A 184 -8.43 -12.70 -16.59
C VAL A 184 -7.20 -13.05 -15.74
N PRO A 185 -7.28 -12.87 -14.41
CA PRO A 185 -6.60 -13.78 -13.50
C PRO A 185 -7.46 -15.04 -13.40
N ARG A 186 -6.92 -16.16 -13.89
CA ARG A 186 -7.40 -17.51 -13.57
C ARG A 186 -7.55 -17.58 -12.05
N LYS A 187 -8.78 -17.74 -11.55
CA LYS A 187 -9.13 -17.95 -10.13
C LYS A 187 -8.27 -17.10 -9.19
N ILE A 188 -8.72 -15.89 -8.87
CA ILE A 188 -8.14 -15.09 -7.78
C ILE A 188 -7.97 -16.04 -6.60
N ASP A 189 -6.73 -16.23 -6.16
CA ASP A 189 -6.40 -17.16 -5.09
C ASP A 189 -7.11 -16.62 -3.83
N LEU A 190 -8.34 -17.07 -3.56
CA LEU A 190 -9.19 -16.65 -2.42
C LEU A 190 -8.57 -16.99 -1.06
N THR A 191 -7.34 -17.47 -1.07
CA THR A 191 -6.55 -17.80 0.10
C THR A 191 -5.98 -16.52 0.72
N ILE A 192 -6.28 -16.31 2.00
CA ILE A 192 -5.78 -15.24 2.88
C ILE A 192 -4.23 -15.22 3.05
N LYS A 193 -3.45 -15.89 2.20
CA LYS A 193 -1.97 -15.99 2.28
C LYS A 193 -1.25 -14.65 2.40
N HIS A 194 -1.86 -13.56 1.93
CA HIS A 194 -1.28 -12.22 1.99
C HIS A 194 -1.44 -11.51 3.34
N ILE A 195 -2.33 -11.98 4.22
CA ILE A 195 -2.52 -11.41 5.56
C ILE A 195 -1.64 -12.18 6.54
N SER A 196 -0.59 -11.55 7.02
CA SER A 196 0.36 -12.16 7.94
C SER A 196 -0.13 -12.04 9.39
N ALA A 197 -0.23 -13.16 10.10
CA ALA A 197 -0.47 -13.16 11.54
C ALA A 197 0.76 -12.59 12.25
N SER A 198 0.59 -11.50 12.99
CA SER A 198 1.68 -10.91 13.77
C SER A 198 1.63 -11.39 15.22
N CYS A 199 2.75 -11.87 15.77
CA CYS A 199 2.84 -12.33 17.16
C CYS A 199 3.01 -11.20 18.20
N ARG A 200 2.76 -9.94 17.82
CA ARG A 200 2.91 -8.79 18.73
C ARG A 200 1.68 -8.63 19.63
N VAL A 201 1.82 -7.94 20.74
CA VAL A 201 0.68 -7.53 21.60
C VAL A 201 -0.31 -6.73 20.74
N GLY A 202 -1.56 -7.16 20.70
CA GLY A 202 -2.59 -6.60 19.81
C GLY A 202 -2.53 -7.09 18.35
N GLY A 203 -1.63 -8.01 18.01
CA GLY A 203 -1.51 -8.56 16.67
C GLY A 203 -2.75 -9.35 16.23
N LYS A 204 -3.40 -10.06 17.16
CA LYS A 204 -4.65 -10.79 16.93
C LYS A 204 -5.78 -9.88 16.47
N GLU A 205 -5.96 -8.73 17.12
CA GLU A 205 -7.02 -7.77 16.77
C GLU A 205 -6.81 -7.18 15.36
N LYS A 206 -5.56 -6.85 15.02
CA LYS A 206 -5.21 -6.38 13.67
C LYS A 206 -5.46 -7.46 12.61
N TYR A 207 -5.02 -8.70 12.88
CA TYR A 207 -5.25 -9.82 11.97
C TYR A 207 -6.74 -10.08 11.73
N GLU A 208 -7.57 -10.02 12.78
CA GLU A 208 -9.02 -10.17 12.65
C GLU A 208 -9.66 -9.02 11.87
N ALA A 209 -9.17 -7.79 12.04
CA ALA A 209 -9.62 -6.64 11.27
C ALA A 209 -9.26 -6.77 9.77
N ASP A 210 -8.01 -7.11 9.48
CA ASP A 210 -7.52 -7.30 8.10
C ASP A 210 -8.27 -8.45 7.40
N CYS A 211 -8.51 -9.56 8.09
CA CYS A 211 -9.32 -10.68 7.57
C CYS A 211 -10.76 -10.24 7.29
N ARG A 212 -11.33 -9.39 8.16
CA ARG A 212 -12.70 -8.89 7.99
C ARG A 212 -12.79 -7.97 6.77
N GLU A 213 -11.84 -7.05 6.61
CA GLU A 213 -11.78 -6.15 5.46
C GLU A 213 -11.62 -6.92 4.14
N PHE A 214 -10.74 -7.94 4.12
CA PHE A 214 -10.56 -8.80 2.95
C PHE A 214 -11.86 -9.52 2.55
N TYR A 215 -12.55 -10.13 3.51
CA TYR A 215 -13.79 -10.85 3.21
C TYR A 215 -14.98 -9.94 2.92
N ASP A 216 -14.99 -8.70 3.42
CA ASP A 216 -16.03 -7.72 3.11
C ASP A 216 -15.88 -7.15 1.68
N ALA A 217 -14.65 -7.14 1.14
CA ALA A 217 -14.38 -6.76 -0.24
C ALA A 217 -14.71 -7.85 -1.27
N LEU A 218 -14.88 -9.11 -0.84
CA LEU A 218 -15.24 -10.22 -1.73
C LEU A 218 -16.70 -10.12 -2.20
N THR A 219 -16.94 -10.58 -3.42
CA THR A 219 -18.30 -10.76 -3.92
C THR A 219 -19.01 -11.91 -3.20
N VAL A 220 -20.35 -11.91 -3.28
CA VAL A 220 -21.18 -12.95 -2.66
C VAL A 220 -20.84 -14.37 -3.14
N GLU A 221 -20.43 -14.50 -4.40
CA GLU A 221 -20.08 -15.79 -5.02
C GLU A 221 -18.74 -16.31 -4.49
N GLU A 222 -17.74 -15.45 -4.42
CA GLU A 222 -16.42 -15.74 -3.85
C GLU A 222 -16.52 -16.10 -2.37
N LEU A 223 -17.30 -15.35 -1.59
CA LEU A 223 -17.50 -15.62 -0.17
C LEU A 223 -18.19 -16.99 0.07
N LYS A 224 -19.12 -17.38 -0.82
CA LYS A 224 -19.73 -18.72 -0.81
C LYS A 224 -18.70 -19.81 -1.11
N GLU A 225 -17.79 -19.57 -2.05
CA GLU A 225 -16.72 -20.51 -2.39
C GLU A 225 -15.77 -20.71 -1.21
N VAL A 226 -15.33 -19.63 -0.55
CA VAL A 226 -14.51 -19.72 0.67
C VAL A 226 -15.24 -20.50 1.78
N CYS A 227 -16.52 -20.22 1.99
CA CYS A 227 -17.35 -20.94 2.95
C CYS A 227 -17.42 -22.45 2.65
N ARG A 228 -17.50 -22.86 1.38
CA ARG A 228 -17.46 -24.29 0.98
C ARG A 228 -16.10 -24.91 1.28
N HIS A 229 -15.00 -24.21 0.97
CA HIS A 229 -13.65 -24.68 1.24
C HIS A 229 -13.39 -24.89 2.73
N GLU A 230 -13.86 -23.98 3.59
CA GLU A 230 -13.69 -24.08 5.04
C GLU A 230 -14.80 -24.88 5.76
N LYS A 231 -15.75 -25.45 5.01
CA LYS A 231 -16.90 -26.21 5.52
C LYS A 231 -17.77 -25.39 6.49
N ILE A 232 -17.95 -24.09 6.22
CA ILE A 232 -18.78 -23.17 7.01
C ILE A 232 -20.12 -22.98 6.29
N PRO A 233 -21.28 -23.09 6.97
CA PRO A 233 -22.57 -22.85 6.34
C PRO A 233 -22.72 -21.37 5.95
N TYR A 234 -23.01 -21.13 4.67
CA TYR A 234 -23.31 -19.79 4.17
C TYR A 234 -24.71 -19.36 4.64
N GLY A 235 -24.77 -18.22 5.33
CA GLY A 235 -26.03 -17.64 5.82
C GLY A 235 -26.12 -16.18 5.42
N LYS A 236 -26.30 -15.28 6.40
CA LYS A 236 -26.16 -13.83 6.17
C LYS A 236 -24.69 -13.49 5.89
N HIS A 237 -24.47 -12.53 4.98
CA HIS A 237 -23.13 -12.08 4.57
C HIS A 237 -22.19 -11.83 5.76
N GLU A 238 -22.57 -10.92 6.67
CA GLU A 238 -21.76 -10.62 7.86
C GLU A 238 -21.54 -11.82 8.79
N ALA A 239 -22.53 -12.71 8.92
CA ALA A 239 -22.40 -13.87 9.79
C ALA A 239 -21.42 -14.90 9.23
N ALA A 240 -21.37 -15.05 7.91
CA ALA A 240 -20.36 -15.87 7.23
C ALA A 240 -18.95 -15.30 7.44
N ILE A 241 -18.78 -13.99 7.24
CA ILE A 241 -17.49 -13.30 7.48
C ILE A 241 -17.04 -13.48 8.93
N ARG A 242 -17.92 -13.22 9.92
CA ARG A 242 -17.58 -13.40 11.34
C ARG A 242 -17.11 -14.83 11.64
N ARG A 243 -17.78 -15.85 11.09
CA ARG A 243 -17.39 -17.25 11.27
C ARG A 243 -16.04 -17.58 10.64
N LEU A 244 -15.79 -17.09 9.43
CA LEU A 244 -14.50 -17.25 8.74
C LEU A 244 -13.35 -16.60 9.51
N VAL A 245 -13.54 -15.36 9.99
CA VAL A 245 -12.53 -14.65 10.78
C VAL A 245 -12.21 -15.41 12.06
N ILE A 246 -13.23 -15.88 12.80
CA ILE A 246 -13.03 -16.68 14.02
C ILE A 246 -12.25 -17.97 13.72
N ARG A 247 -12.62 -18.69 12.66
CA ARG A 247 -11.93 -19.94 12.27
C ARG A 247 -10.47 -19.70 11.90
N ARG A 248 -10.19 -18.60 11.20
CA ARG A 248 -8.84 -18.23 10.81
C ARG A 248 -8.01 -17.70 11.98
N SER A 249 -8.60 -16.94 12.89
CA SER A 249 -7.89 -16.43 14.06
C SER A 249 -7.60 -17.55 15.06
N SER A 250 -8.48 -18.55 15.21
CA SER A 250 -8.19 -19.75 15.99
C SER A 250 -7.03 -20.56 15.40
N VAL A 251 -7.00 -20.74 14.07
CA VAL A 251 -5.88 -21.46 13.42
C VAL A 251 -4.54 -20.71 13.57
N ALA A 252 -4.56 -19.37 13.49
CA ALA A 252 -3.34 -18.57 13.57
C ALA A 252 -2.81 -18.37 15.00
N TYR A 253 -3.70 -18.26 16.00
CA TYR A 253 -3.33 -17.85 17.37
C TYR A 253 -3.61 -18.89 18.47
N ASP A 254 -4.48 -19.89 18.26
CA ASP A 254 -4.70 -20.92 19.29
C ASP A 254 -3.63 -22.01 19.18
N LEU A 255 -2.79 -22.10 20.21
CA LEU A 255 -1.68 -23.05 20.32
C LEU A 255 -2.13 -24.52 20.31
N ALA A 256 -3.38 -24.82 20.66
CA ALA A 256 -3.92 -26.19 20.73
C ALA A 256 -4.06 -26.88 19.36
N TYR A 257 -4.07 -26.12 18.25
CA TYR A 257 -4.06 -26.67 16.89
C TYR A 257 -2.66 -26.69 16.26
N ASN A 258 -1.70 -25.94 16.82
CA ASN A 258 -0.31 -25.91 16.36
C ASN A 258 0.55 -27.04 16.97
N THR A 259 0.06 -27.73 18.01
CA THR A 259 0.76 -28.88 18.63
C THR A 259 0.71 -30.17 17.80
N GLU A 260 -0.12 -30.25 16.76
CA GLU A 260 -0.18 -31.44 15.90
C GLU A 260 0.86 -31.44 14.76
N PHE A 261 1.53 -30.32 14.49
CA PHE A 261 2.48 -30.20 13.37
C PHE A 261 3.97 -30.18 13.76
N VAL A 262 4.31 -30.40 15.03
CA VAL A 262 5.72 -30.45 15.52
C VAL A 262 6.15 -31.86 15.94
N LYS A 263 5.59 -32.89 15.29
CA LYS A 263 6.10 -34.27 15.40
C LYS A 263 6.41 -34.84 14.01
N THR A 264 7.56 -34.47 13.47
CA THR A 264 8.35 -35.27 12.53
C THR A 264 9.80 -34.88 12.67
#